data_AF-A0A821QEU6-F1
#
_entry.id   AF-A0A821QEU6-F1
#
_cell.length_a   1.000
_cell.length_b   1.000
_cell.length_c   1.000
_cell.angle_alpha   90.00
_cell.angle_beta   90.00
_cell.angle_gamma   90.00
#
_symmetry.space_group_name_H-M   'P 1'
#
loop_
_entity.id
_entity.type
_entity.pdbx_description
1 polymer ?
#
loop_
_entity_poly.entity_id
_entity_poly.type
_entity_poly.pdbx_seq_one_letter_code
_entity_poly.pdbx_strand_id
1 'polypeptide(L)'
;MSSASSTDSAPYLHANKFSRFIHHWISPLLEKSREQSTLYLNDLYDLPADLKSSTLTDKLEANWFDEIKRNPQKPSLIRATLRTLGWRPFLLGFLEILNSLVRIAQPLLLIFLMNFFEPCSTIPAWQAWLFAMATTIASLISGTIFNEYIYKTDLIAAQLRIAYMGLIFRKVLRLSNHSMDSLSSGEITNLISNDAKRVEVAFYLFNYIW
;
A
#
# COMPACT_ATOMS: atom_id res chain seq x y z
N MET A 1 9.31 -28.37 -25.56
CA MET A 1 10.30 -27.78 -24.63
C MET A 1 10.65 -26.41 -25.18
N SER A 2 9.90 -25.39 -24.76
CA SER A 2 10.15 -24.00 -25.13
C SER A 2 11.11 -23.41 -24.09
N SER A 3 12.19 -22.83 -24.58
CA SER A 3 13.30 -22.25 -23.84
C SER A 3 12.83 -21.23 -22.80
N ALA A 4 13.20 -21.46 -21.54
CA ALA A 4 13.25 -20.42 -20.52
C ALA A 4 14.29 -19.38 -20.95
N SER A 5 13.84 -18.20 -21.41
CA SER A 5 14.72 -17.10 -21.75
C SER A 5 14.11 -15.78 -21.30
N SER A 6 14.90 -15.07 -20.47
CA SER A 6 14.75 -13.75 -19.85
C SER A 6 13.80 -13.61 -18.64
N THR A 7 14.43 -13.52 -17.47
CA THR A 7 13.92 -12.86 -16.26
C THR A 7 13.68 -11.38 -16.57
N ASP A 8 12.53 -11.07 -17.15
CA ASP A 8 12.15 -9.70 -17.46
C ASP A 8 11.87 -8.96 -16.15
N SER A 9 12.82 -8.10 -15.77
CA SER A 9 12.71 -7.24 -14.60
C SER A 9 11.48 -6.34 -14.73
N ALA A 10 10.73 -6.18 -13.64
CA ALA A 10 9.51 -5.36 -13.63
C ALA A 10 9.73 -3.95 -14.24
N PRO A 11 8.89 -3.50 -15.20
CA PRO A 11 8.98 -2.19 -15.84
C PRO A 11 9.00 -1.03 -14.84
N TYR A 12 8.39 -1.23 -13.67
CA TYR A 12 8.44 -0.31 -12.54
C TYR A 12 9.87 0.15 -12.18
N LEU A 13 10.85 -0.76 -12.24
CA LEU A 13 12.25 -0.46 -11.88
C LEU A 13 12.88 0.55 -12.83
N HIS A 14 12.54 0.49 -14.12
CA HIS A 14 13.08 1.34 -15.17
C HIS A 14 12.22 2.58 -15.45
N ALA A 15 10.98 2.60 -14.95
CA ALA A 15 10.07 3.72 -15.13
C ALA A 15 10.56 5.00 -14.42
N ASN A 16 10.46 6.14 -15.11
CA ASN A 16 10.73 7.44 -14.52
C ASN A 16 9.65 7.83 -13.47
N LYS A 17 9.91 8.88 -12.68
CA LYS A 17 9.01 9.29 -11.59
C LYS A 17 7.59 9.63 -12.07
N PHE A 18 7.48 10.26 -13.24
CA PHE A 18 6.17 10.63 -13.81
C PHE A 18 5.38 9.38 -14.22
N SER A 19 6.01 8.45 -14.95
CA SER A 19 5.42 7.17 -15.34
C SER A 19 5.01 6.31 -14.14
N ARG A 20 5.75 6.39 -13.03
CA ARG A 20 5.36 5.76 -11.76
C ARG A 20 4.11 6.40 -11.17
N PHE A 21 4.10 7.74 -11.11
CA PHE A 21 2.98 8.51 -10.55
C PHE A 21 1.66 8.26 -11.28
N ILE A 22 1.66 8.28 -12.62
CA ILE A 22 0.46 8.01 -13.42
C ILE A 22 0.24 6.50 -13.69
N HIS A 23 1.01 5.62 -13.06
CA HIS A 23 0.93 4.16 -13.23
C HIS A 23 1.12 3.63 -14.67
N HIS A 24 1.61 4.46 -15.59
CA HIS A 24 1.82 4.09 -17.00
C HIS A 24 2.83 2.95 -17.21
N TRP A 25 3.66 2.65 -16.20
CA TRP A 25 4.60 1.54 -16.28
C TRP A 25 3.93 0.17 -16.45
N ILE A 26 2.63 0.03 -16.13
CA ILE A 26 1.87 -1.22 -16.29
C ILE A 26 1.35 -1.41 -17.72
N SER A 27 1.37 -0.38 -18.57
CA SER A 27 0.81 -0.41 -19.94
C SER A 27 1.25 -1.64 -20.77
N PRO A 28 2.52 -2.06 -20.78
CA PRO A 28 2.94 -3.24 -21.56
C PRO A 28 2.20 -4.53 -21.16
N LEU A 29 1.91 -4.70 -19.87
CA LEU A 29 1.17 -5.87 -19.37
C LEU A 29 -0.31 -5.80 -19.77
N LEU A 30 -0.89 -4.59 -19.74
CA LEU A 30 -2.28 -4.37 -20.17
C LEU A 30 -2.46 -4.59 -21.67
N GLU A 31 -1.50 -4.13 -22.48
CA GLU A 31 -1.49 -4.37 -23.92
C GLU A 31 -1.35 -5.85 -24.25
N LYS A 32 -0.45 -6.56 -23.55
CA LYS A 32 -0.31 -8.01 -23.68
C LYS A 32 -1.60 -8.75 -23.31
N SER A 33 -2.27 -8.34 -22.24
CA SER A 33 -3.59 -8.87 -21.83
C SER A 33 -4.65 -8.66 -22.92
N ARG A 34 -4.67 -7.47 -23.53
CA ARG A 34 -5.59 -7.13 -24.63
C ARG A 34 -5.36 -8.00 -25.88
N GLU A 35 -4.11 -8.30 -26.21
CA GLU A 35 -3.75 -9.09 -27.38
C GLU A 35 -3.98 -10.59 -27.19
N GLN A 36 -3.64 -11.12 -26.01
CA GLN A 36 -3.63 -12.56 -25.75
C GLN A 36 -4.92 -13.07 -25.09
N SER A 37 -5.82 -12.17 -24.64
CA SER A 37 -7.09 -12.45 -23.94
C SER A 37 -7.00 -13.23 -22.63
N THR A 38 -5.86 -13.86 -22.32
CA THR A 38 -5.58 -14.55 -21.05
C THR A 38 -4.08 -14.43 -20.75
N LEU A 39 -3.76 -13.99 -19.53
CA LEU A 39 -2.39 -13.95 -19.03
C LEU A 39 -2.06 -15.23 -18.28
N TYR A 40 -0.87 -15.77 -18.51
CA TYR A 40 -0.30 -16.90 -17.76
C TYR A 40 0.80 -16.42 -16.79
N LEU A 41 1.20 -17.29 -15.86
CA LEU A 41 2.23 -16.98 -14.88
C LEU A 41 3.56 -16.53 -15.52
N ASN A 42 3.93 -17.14 -16.64
CA ASN A 42 5.15 -16.81 -17.38
C ASN A 42 5.09 -15.44 -18.07
N ASP A 43 3.91 -14.82 -18.13
CA ASP A 43 3.73 -13.48 -18.70
C ASP A 43 3.92 -12.37 -17.68
N LEU A 44 4.02 -12.72 -16.39
CA LEU A 44 4.21 -11.78 -15.29
C LEU A 44 5.68 -11.49 -15.04
N TYR A 45 5.96 -10.26 -14.64
CA TYR A 45 7.30 -9.83 -14.29
C TYR A 45 7.74 -10.39 -12.94
N ASP A 46 9.05 -10.59 -12.81
CA ASP A 46 9.65 -10.95 -11.53
C ASP A 46 9.52 -9.81 -10.50
N LEU A 47 9.27 -10.20 -9.25
CA LEU A 47 9.22 -9.24 -8.16
C LEU A 47 10.63 -8.65 -7.88
N PRO A 48 10.72 -7.33 -7.65
CA PRO A 48 11.91 -6.70 -7.09
C PRO A 48 12.42 -7.43 -5.85
N ALA A 49 13.74 -7.46 -5.65
CA ALA A 49 14.37 -8.16 -4.52
C ALA A 49 13.82 -7.72 -3.15
N ASP A 50 13.45 -6.44 -3.02
CA ASP A 50 12.88 -5.87 -1.79
C ASP A 50 11.46 -6.34 -1.48
N LEU A 51 10.76 -6.92 -2.46
CA LEU A 51 9.39 -7.45 -2.32
C LEU A 51 9.36 -8.97 -2.18
N LYS A 52 10.51 -9.64 -2.25
CA LYS A 52 10.58 -11.09 -2.06
C LYS A 52 10.30 -11.46 -0.60
N SER A 53 9.60 -12.58 -0.41
CA SER A 53 9.19 -13.05 0.91
C SER A 53 10.36 -13.27 1.85
N SER A 54 11.47 -13.85 1.38
CA SER A 54 12.69 -14.04 2.17
C SER A 54 13.19 -12.72 2.74
N THR A 55 13.37 -11.71 1.88
CA THR A 55 13.87 -10.39 2.27
C THR A 55 12.96 -9.71 3.30
N LEU A 56 11.64 -9.76 3.08
CA LEU A 56 10.65 -9.16 3.97
C LEU A 56 10.62 -9.86 5.34
N THR A 57 10.64 -11.20 5.35
CA THR A 57 10.67 -12.00 6.57
C THR A 57 11.99 -11.83 7.33
N ASP A 58 13.14 -11.85 6.65
CA ASP A 58 14.46 -11.64 7.27
C ASP A 58 14.52 -10.29 7.97
N LYS A 59 14.01 -9.24 7.32
CA LYS A 59 13.99 -7.89 7.90
C LYS A 59 13.12 -7.80 9.15
N LEU A 60 11.94 -8.43 9.14
CA LEU A 60 11.05 -8.45 10.30
C LEU A 60 11.63 -9.32 11.43
N GLU A 61 12.19 -10.48 11.11
CA GLU A 61 12.80 -11.41 12.07
C GLU A 61 14.01 -10.77 12.77
N ALA A 62 14.87 -10.07 12.03
CA ALA A 62 15.99 -9.32 12.62
C ALA A 62 15.51 -8.27 13.63
N ASN A 63 14.52 -7.44 13.26
CA ASN A 63 13.94 -6.44 14.15
C ASN A 63 13.23 -7.05 15.36
N TRP A 64 12.63 -8.22 15.19
CA TRP A 64 12.01 -8.98 16.28
C TRP A 64 13.04 -9.47 17.30
N PHE A 65 14.14 -10.07 16.85
CA PHE A 65 15.22 -10.50 17.75
C PHE A 65 15.89 -9.32 18.45
N ASP A 66 16.05 -8.18 17.76
CA ASP A 66 16.56 -6.96 18.39
C ASP A 66 15.59 -6.41 19.45
N GLU A 67 14.28 -6.51 19.25
CA GLU A 67 13.29 -6.13 20.26
C GLU A 67 13.34 -7.06 21.49
N ILE A 68 13.52 -8.37 21.29
CA ILE A 68 13.71 -9.33 22.39
C ILE A 68 14.94 -8.95 23.22
N LYS A 69 16.05 -8.59 22.57
CA LYS A 69 17.28 -8.17 23.25
C LYS A 69 17.10 -6.86 24.01
N ARG A 70 16.39 -5.88 23.43
CA ARG A 70 16.20 -4.54 24.02
C ARG A 70 15.18 -4.54 25.16
N ASN A 71 14.10 -5.30 25.02
CA ASN A 71 12.98 -5.33 25.96
C ASN A 71 12.63 -6.77 26.38
N PRO A 72 13.54 -7.48 27.08
CA PRO A 72 13.36 -8.90 27.39
C PRO A 72 12.13 -9.20 28.25
N GLN A 73 11.72 -8.25 29.10
CA GLN A 73 10.56 -8.40 29.98
C GLN A 73 9.21 -8.26 29.25
N LYS A 74 9.16 -7.51 28.15
CA LYS A 74 7.92 -7.24 27.40
C LYS A 74 8.22 -6.93 25.93
N PRO A 75 8.69 -7.92 25.15
CA PRO A 75 8.93 -7.73 23.73
C PRO A 75 7.60 -7.49 23.01
N SER A 76 7.58 -6.54 22.08
CA SER A 76 6.37 -6.18 21.33
C SER A 76 6.60 -6.32 19.83
N LEU A 77 5.85 -7.21 19.20
CA LEU A 77 5.92 -7.42 17.76
C LEU A 77 5.49 -6.17 16.98
N ILE A 78 4.54 -5.40 17.52
CA ILE A 78 4.12 -4.11 16.95
C ILE A 78 5.31 -3.15 16.85
N ARG A 79 6.15 -3.06 17.89
CA ARG A 79 7.35 -2.20 17.85
C ARG A 79 8.38 -2.67 16.82
N ALA A 80 8.58 -3.99 16.70
CA ALA A 80 9.46 -4.55 15.67
C ALA A 80 8.92 -4.25 14.26
N THR A 81 7.62 -4.32 14.05
CA THR A 81 6.95 -3.95 12.80
C THR A 81 7.10 -2.47 12.47
N LEU A 82 6.87 -1.57 13.44
CA LEU A 82 7.09 -0.14 13.25
C LEU A 82 8.54 0.18 12.90
N ARG A 83 9.53 -0.52 13.47
CA ARG A 83 10.94 -0.39 13.05
C ARG A 83 11.20 -0.93 11.64
N THR A 84 10.52 -2.01 11.26
CA THR A 84 10.64 -2.61 9.91
C THR A 84 10.12 -1.65 8.83
N LEU A 85 9.02 -0.95 9.12
CA LEU A 85 8.38 0.04 8.24
C LEU A 85 9.04 1.41 8.28
N GLY A 86 9.59 1.81 9.43
CA GLY A 86 10.14 3.13 9.68
C GLY A 86 9.06 4.22 9.61
N TRP A 87 9.40 5.36 9.02
CA TRP A 87 8.51 6.53 8.90
C TRP A 87 7.47 6.45 7.78
N ARG A 88 7.51 5.42 6.93
CA ARG A 88 6.65 5.32 5.74
C ARG A 88 5.15 5.42 6.06
N PRO A 89 4.60 4.73 7.08
CA PRO A 89 3.17 4.82 7.40
C PRO A 89 2.77 6.23 7.84
N PHE A 90 3.60 6.89 8.64
CA PHE A 90 3.34 8.25 9.12
C PHE A 90 3.38 9.29 7.99
N LEU A 91 4.28 9.12 7.01
CA LEU A 91 4.32 9.96 5.81
C LEU A 91 3.05 9.80 4.96
N LEU A 92 2.53 8.58 4.84
CA LEU A 92 1.26 8.31 4.15
C LEU A 92 0.07 8.91 4.90
N GLY A 93 0.01 8.74 6.22
CA GLY A 93 -1.01 9.36 7.05
C GLY A 93 -1.01 10.88 6.95
N PHE A 94 0.17 11.51 7.00
CA PHE A 94 0.31 12.96 6.81
C PHE A 94 -0.19 13.42 5.44
N LEU A 95 0.13 12.68 4.38
CA LEU A 95 -0.34 12.99 3.02
C LEU A 95 -1.88 12.89 2.93
N GLU A 96 -2.49 11.91 3.59
CA GLU A 96 -3.95 11.74 3.60
C GLU A 96 -4.67 12.81 4.44
N ILE A 97 -4.05 13.32 5.50
CA ILE A 97 -4.55 14.49 6.23
C ILE A 97 -4.59 15.71 5.29
N LEU A 98 -3.50 15.97 4.56
CA LEU A 98 -3.46 17.07 3.60
C LEU A 98 -4.52 16.92 2.50
N ASN A 99 -4.67 15.69 1.98
CA ASN A 99 -5.72 15.37 1.01
C ASN A 99 -7.13 15.62 1.57
N SER A 100 -7.37 15.25 2.83
CA SER A 100 -8.65 15.49 3.51
C SER A 100 -8.96 16.97 3.64
N LEU A 101 -7.96 17.81 3.94
CA LEU A 101 -8.15 19.27 3.97
C LEU A 101 -8.55 19.83 2.61
N VAL A 102 -7.94 19.34 1.52
CA VAL A 102 -8.32 19.73 0.15
C VAL A 102 -9.76 19.33 -0.14
N ARG A 103 -10.17 18.10 0.24
CA ARG A 103 -11.54 17.60 0.05
C ARG A 103 -12.57 18.38 0.86
N ILE A 104 -12.22 18.88 2.04
CA ILE A 104 -13.07 19.77 2.85
C ILE A 104 -13.17 21.15 2.21
N ALA A 105 -12.11 21.65 1.56
CA ALA A 105 -12.13 22.94 0.87
C ALA A 105 -12.95 22.94 -0.43
N GLN A 106 -13.03 21.81 -1.14
CA GLN A 106 -13.79 21.66 -2.39
C GLN A 106 -15.25 22.15 -2.32
N PRO A 107 -16.09 21.76 -1.33
CA PRO A 107 -17.46 22.28 -1.24
C PRO A 107 -17.51 23.79 -0.98
N LEU A 108 -16.51 24.38 -0.31
CA LEU A 108 -16.44 25.84 -0.12
C LEU A 108 -16.17 26.55 -1.45
N LEU A 109 -15.23 26.03 -2.25
CA LEU A 109 -14.97 26.54 -3.60
C LEU A 109 -16.21 26.44 -4.50
N LEU A 110 -16.95 25.33 -4.37
CA LEU A 110 -18.20 25.13 -5.08
C LEU A 110 -19.28 26.14 -4.64
N ILE A 111 -19.40 26.43 -3.34
CA ILE A 111 -20.35 27.44 -2.83
C ILE A 111 -20.02 28.82 -3.41
N PHE A 112 -18.75 29.22 -3.43
CA PHE A 112 -18.35 30.49 -4.03
C PHE A 112 -18.66 30.57 -5.53
N LEU A 113 -18.52 29.45 -6.24
CA LEU A 113 -18.96 29.35 -7.62
C LEU A 113 -20.49 29.46 -7.76
N MET A 114 -21.26 28.83 -6.86
CA MET A 114 -22.72 28.90 -6.90
C MET A 114 -23.26 30.31 -6.65
N ASN A 115 -22.59 31.11 -5.81
CA ASN A 115 -22.96 32.52 -5.56
C ASN A 115 -22.90 33.39 -6.83
N PHE A 116 -22.15 32.98 -7.87
CA PHE A 116 -22.16 33.66 -9.17
C PHE A 116 -23.52 33.51 -9.89
N PHE A 117 -24.22 32.39 -9.68
CA PHE A 117 -25.49 32.08 -10.34
C PHE A 117 -26.71 32.65 -9.61
N GLU A 118 -26.54 33.36 -8.50
CA GLU A 118 -27.64 33.98 -7.79
C GLU A 118 -28.24 35.18 -8.57
N PRO A 119 -29.56 35.41 -8.52
CA PRO A 119 -30.25 36.42 -9.33
C PRO A 119 -29.76 37.87 -9.19
N CYS A 120 -29.01 38.18 -8.13
CA CYS A 120 -28.47 39.51 -7.83
C CYS A 120 -26.94 39.50 -7.62
N SER A 121 -26.23 38.54 -8.21
CA SER A 121 -24.78 38.42 -8.02
C SER A 121 -24.02 39.60 -8.63
N THR A 122 -23.11 40.19 -7.85
CA THR A 122 -22.16 41.22 -8.30
C THR A 122 -20.79 40.62 -8.66
N ILE A 123 -20.67 39.29 -8.65
CA ILE A 123 -19.42 38.58 -8.89
C ILE A 123 -19.08 38.65 -10.39
N PRO A 124 -17.90 39.15 -10.76
CA PRO A 124 -17.48 39.20 -12.15
C PRO A 124 -17.14 37.81 -12.70
N ALA A 125 -17.37 37.59 -14.00
CA ALA A 125 -17.22 36.28 -14.63
C ALA A 125 -15.81 35.66 -14.48
N TRP A 126 -14.74 36.46 -14.43
CA TRP A 126 -13.38 35.95 -14.26
C TRP A 126 -13.18 35.27 -12.89
N GLN A 127 -13.88 35.73 -11.84
CA GLN A 127 -13.84 35.08 -10.51
C GLN A 127 -14.56 33.73 -10.54
N ALA A 128 -15.70 33.65 -11.24
CA ALA A 128 -16.39 32.38 -11.43
C ALA A 128 -15.52 31.35 -12.18
N TRP A 129 -14.86 31.77 -13.27
CA TRP A 129 -13.87 30.93 -13.96
C TRP A 129 -12.71 30.50 -13.06
N LEU A 130 -12.21 31.39 -12.20
CA LEU A 130 -11.17 31.07 -11.24
C LEU A 130 -11.64 30.00 -10.24
N PHE A 131 -12.83 30.14 -9.64
CA PHE A 131 -13.37 29.14 -8.70
C PHE A 131 -13.67 27.80 -9.38
N ALA A 132 -14.18 27.81 -10.62
CA ALA A 132 -14.40 26.60 -11.40
C ALA A 132 -13.07 25.87 -11.67
N MET A 133 -12.06 26.56 -12.19
CA MET A 133 -10.72 25.98 -12.42
C MET A 133 -10.08 25.50 -11.12
N ALA A 134 -10.16 26.27 -10.04
CA ALA A 134 -9.63 25.89 -8.74
C ALA A 134 -10.29 24.59 -8.22
N THR A 135 -11.61 24.47 -8.36
CA THR A 135 -12.35 23.26 -7.97
C THR A 135 -11.92 22.06 -8.81
N THR A 136 -11.81 22.20 -10.13
CA THR A 136 -11.37 21.11 -11.02
C THR A 136 -9.94 20.67 -10.72
N ILE A 137 -9.01 21.62 -10.56
CA ILE A 137 -7.61 21.32 -10.23
C ILE A 137 -7.51 20.66 -8.86
N ALA A 138 -8.24 21.16 -7.85
CA ALA A 138 -8.28 20.54 -6.53
C ALA A 138 -8.80 19.10 -6.59
N SER A 139 -9.81 18.81 -7.40
CA SER A 139 -10.33 17.45 -7.61
C SER A 139 -9.32 16.53 -8.27
N LEU A 140 -8.57 17.00 -9.28
CA LEU A 140 -7.52 16.21 -9.92
C LEU A 140 -6.36 15.92 -8.97
N ILE A 141 -5.92 16.92 -8.20
CA ILE A 141 -4.86 16.76 -7.20
C ILE A 141 -5.32 15.78 -6.11
N SER A 142 -6.53 15.95 -5.58
CA SER A 142 -7.05 15.06 -4.53
C SER A 142 -7.19 13.62 -5.03
N GLY A 143 -7.73 13.43 -6.24
CA GLY A 143 -7.86 12.10 -6.85
C GLY A 143 -6.51 11.41 -7.08
N THR A 144 -5.51 12.15 -7.56
CA THR A 144 -4.16 11.58 -7.78
C THR A 144 -3.45 11.24 -6.47
N ILE A 145 -3.53 12.11 -5.46
CA ILE A 145 -3.00 11.81 -4.12
C ILE A 145 -3.68 10.57 -3.52
N PHE A 146 -5.01 10.49 -3.62
CA PHE A 146 -5.76 9.36 -3.11
C PHE A 146 -5.36 8.03 -3.77
N ASN A 147 -5.20 8.00 -5.10
CA ASN A 147 -4.74 6.80 -5.81
C ASN A 147 -3.33 6.37 -5.35
N GLU A 148 -2.40 7.33 -5.22
CA GLU A 148 -1.05 7.05 -4.74
C GLU A 148 -1.04 6.56 -3.27
N TYR A 149 -1.92 7.12 -2.44
CA TYR A 149 -2.11 6.71 -1.05
C TYR A 149 -2.59 5.25 -0.96
N ILE A 150 -3.64 4.89 -1.72
CA ILE A 150 -4.16 3.52 -1.77
C ILE A 150 -3.07 2.55 -2.25
N TYR A 151 -2.44 2.82 -3.39
CA TYR A 151 -1.39 1.97 -3.95
C TYR A 151 -0.25 1.70 -2.96
N LYS A 152 0.27 2.75 -2.31
CA LYS A 152 1.38 2.59 -1.34
C LYS A 152 0.94 1.90 -0.06
N THR A 153 -0.26 2.18 0.42
CA THR A 153 -0.80 1.55 1.63
C THR A 153 -1.00 0.06 1.40
N ASP A 154 -1.60 -0.33 0.28
CA ASP A 154 -1.80 -1.74 -0.09
C ASP A 154 -0.48 -2.47 -0.28
N LEU A 155 0.52 -1.83 -0.92
CA LEU A 155 1.84 -2.40 -1.08
C LEU A 155 2.52 -2.69 0.27
N ILE A 156 2.45 -1.75 1.22
CA ILE A 156 3.01 -1.94 2.56
C ILE A 156 2.23 -3.00 3.34
N ALA A 157 0.91 -3.00 3.24
CA ALA A 157 0.04 -3.97 3.90
C ALA A 157 0.34 -5.40 3.42
N ALA A 158 0.50 -5.58 2.10
CA ALA A 158 0.90 -6.85 1.49
C ALA A 158 2.30 -7.27 1.95
N GLN A 159 3.27 -6.35 2.00
CA GLN A 159 4.62 -6.62 2.52
C GLN A 159 4.56 -7.11 3.98
N LEU A 160 3.75 -6.47 4.82
CA LEU A 160 3.53 -6.90 6.21
C LEU A 160 3.01 -8.33 6.24
N ARG A 161 1.90 -8.58 5.54
CA ARG A 161 1.27 -9.90 5.51
C ARG A 161 2.27 -10.99 5.12
N ILE A 162 3.05 -10.77 4.07
CA ILE A 162 4.08 -11.71 3.62
C ILE A 162 5.15 -11.92 4.70
N ALA A 163 5.64 -10.84 5.31
CA ALA A 163 6.64 -10.91 6.38
C ALA A 163 6.13 -11.73 7.58
N TYR A 164 4.90 -11.46 8.02
CA TYR A 164 4.24 -12.19 9.12
C TYR A 164 4.04 -13.67 8.78
N MET A 165 3.50 -13.99 7.60
CA MET A 165 3.33 -15.38 7.15
C MET A 165 4.66 -16.14 7.18
N GLY A 166 5.74 -15.54 6.66
CA GLY A 166 7.07 -16.17 6.70
C GLY A 166 7.64 -16.31 8.11
N LEU A 167 7.42 -15.33 8.99
CA LEU A 167 7.86 -15.39 10.38
C LEU A 167 7.14 -16.51 11.15
N ILE A 168 5.82 -16.61 10.98
CA ILE A 168 4.99 -17.68 11.54
C ILE A 168 5.47 -19.04 11.01
N PHE A 169 5.66 -19.16 9.70
CA PHE A 169 6.13 -20.40 9.08
C PHE A 169 7.48 -20.86 9.66
N ARG A 170 8.46 -19.96 9.74
CA ARG A 170 9.77 -20.25 10.37
C ARG A 170 9.64 -20.63 11.84
N LYS A 171 8.72 -20.00 12.58
CA LYS A 171 8.48 -20.33 13.97
C LYS A 171 7.89 -21.74 14.12
N VAL A 172 6.88 -22.07 13.31
CA VAL A 172 6.23 -23.39 13.31
C VAL A 172 7.26 -24.49 13.03
N LEU A 173 8.11 -24.32 12.02
CA LEU A 173 9.16 -25.31 11.70
C LEU A 173 10.21 -25.53 12.80
N ARG A 174 10.31 -24.62 13.78
CA ARG A 174 11.25 -24.69 14.90
C ARG A 174 10.59 -25.08 16.23
N LEU A 175 9.27 -25.31 16.26
CA LEU A 175 8.57 -25.75 17.48
C LEU A 175 8.88 -27.22 17.76
N SER A 176 8.98 -27.57 19.05
CA SER A 176 9.11 -28.96 19.48
C SER A 176 7.78 -29.69 19.33
N ASN A 177 7.82 -31.02 19.14
CA ASN A 177 6.61 -31.84 19.00
C ASN A 177 5.62 -31.66 20.17
N HIS A 178 6.12 -31.53 21.40
CA HIS A 178 5.28 -31.31 22.59
C HIS A 178 4.52 -29.96 22.55
N SER A 179 5.10 -28.91 21.96
CA SER A 179 4.39 -27.63 21.78
C SER A 179 3.49 -27.66 20.53
N MET A 180 3.78 -28.53 19.58
CA MET A 180 2.95 -28.76 18.40
C MET A 180 1.68 -29.56 18.73
N ASP A 181 1.73 -30.49 19.70
CA ASP A 181 0.58 -31.29 20.13
C ASP A 181 -0.56 -30.41 20.70
N SER A 182 -0.24 -29.22 21.20
CA SER A 182 -1.22 -28.21 21.64
C SER A 182 -1.80 -27.32 20.53
N LEU A 183 -1.25 -27.39 19.31
CA LEU A 183 -1.66 -26.58 18.16
C LEU A 183 -2.10 -27.50 17.03
N SER A 184 -3.40 -27.49 16.69
CA SER A 184 -3.89 -28.24 15.55
C SER A 184 -3.30 -27.69 14.24
N SER A 185 -3.03 -28.58 13.28
CA SER A 185 -2.66 -28.18 11.91
C SER A 185 -3.69 -27.22 11.29
N GLY A 186 -4.96 -27.30 11.71
CA GLY A 186 -6.02 -26.38 11.29
C GLY A 186 -5.85 -24.97 11.86
N GLU A 187 -5.41 -24.85 13.12
CA GLU A 187 -5.16 -23.55 13.77
C GLU A 187 -3.98 -22.83 13.14
N ILE A 188 -2.89 -23.55 12.82
CA ILE A 188 -1.73 -23.00 12.11
C ILE A 188 -2.15 -22.50 10.72
N THR A 189 -2.95 -23.29 10.01
CA THR A 189 -3.45 -22.92 8.68
C THR A 189 -4.36 -21.68 8.75
N ASN A 190 -5.23 -21.59 9.76
CA ASN A 190 -6.08 -20.41 9.98
C ASN A 190 -5.25 -19.16 10.35
N LEU A 191 -4.22 -19.32 11.18
CA LEU A 191 -3.34 -18.22 11.57
C LEU A 191 -2.57 -17.66 10.37
N ILE A 192 -2.08 -18.53 9.48
CA ILE A 192 -1.40 -18.12 8.25
C ILE A 192 -2.38 -17.52 7.23
N SER A 193 -3.56 -18.13 7.03
CA SER A 193 -4.48 -17.73 5.95
C SER A 193 -5.40 -16.55 6.30
N ASN A 194 -5.89 -16.49 7.55
CA ASN A 194 -6.91 -15.55 7.99
C ASN A 194 -6.32 -14.44 8.87
N ASP A 195 -5.53 -14.77 9.89
CA ASP A 195 -5.01 -13.76 10.81
C ASP A 195 -3.96 -12.87 10.13
N ALA A 196 -3.11 -13.43 9.28
CA ALA A 196 -2.17 -12.62 8.49
C ALA A 196 -2.90 -11.66 7.53
N LYS A 197 -4.07 -12.03 7.01
CA LYS A 197 -4.90 -11.14 6.19
C LYS A 197 -5.49 -10.01 7.04
N ARG A 198 -5.85 -10.27 8.30
CA ARG A 198 -6.34 -9.22 9.21
C ARG A 198 -5.29 -8.15 9.49
N VAL A 199 -4.00 -8.47 9.44
CA VAL A 199 -2.91 -7.48 9.56
C VAL A 199 -2.95 -6.45 8.43
N GLU A 200 -3.27 -6.89 7.22
CA GLU A 200 -3.42 -6.03 6.03
C GLU A 200 -4.51 -4.97 6.28
N VAL A 201 -5.68 -5.44 6.72
CA VAL A 201 -6.84 -4.58 7.06
C VAL A 201 -6.53 -3.67 8.25
N ALA A 202 -5.87 -4.17 9.29
CA ALA A 202 -5.49 -3.38 10.45
C ALA A 202 -4.52 -2.25 10.07
N PHE A 203 -3.59 -2.49 9.15
CA PHE A 203 -2.69 -1.46 8.63
C PHE A 203 -3.43 -0.39 7.83
N TYR A 204 -4.42 -0.79 7.03
CA TYR A 204 -5.28 0.17 6.32
C TYR A 204 -6.03 1.08 7.32
N LEU A 205 -6.62 0.50 8.36
CA LEU A 205 -7.34 1.23 9.41
C LEU A 205 -6.43 2.08 10.30
N PHE A 206 -5.17 1.70 10.46
CA PHE A 206 -4.20 2.42 11.30
C PHE A 206 -4.10 3.90 10.94
N ASN A 207 -4.05 4.22 9.65
CA ASN A 207 -3.96 5.61 9.18
C ASN A 207 -5.24 6.43 9.40
N TYR A 208 -6.38 5.79 9.72
CA TYR A 208 -7.65 6.47 10.03
C TYR A 208 -7.85 6.74 11.53
N ILE A 209 -6.90 6.34 12.38
CA ILE A 209 -6.99 6.54 13.84
C ILE A 209 -6.77 8.02 14.22
N TRP A 210 -6.03 8.76 13.40
CA TRP A 210 -5.70 10.18 13.60
C TRP A 210 -6.15 11.00 12.40
#